data_AF-L1Q530-F1
#
_entry.id   AF-L1Q530-F1
#
_cell.length_a   1.000
_cell.length_b   1.000
_cell.length_c   1.000
_cell.angle_alpha   90.00
_cell.angle_beta   90.00
_cell.angle_gamma   90.00
#
_symmetry.space_group_name_H-M   'P 1'
#
loop_
_entity.id
_entity.type
_entity.pdbx_description
1 polymer ?
#
loop_
_entity_poly.entity_id
_entity_poly.type
_entity_poly.pdbx_seq_one_letter_code
_entity_poly.pdbx_strand_id
1 'polypeptide(L)'
;MNYRKYIAMLKSNKPSRTIFAVSCIALMSTLIGCNVLDTKEDIYDTDEQIKTNYQVLYDFGYAAYTRLQNRFDAIDGNLFAAVSDEAEYTLSPSNTQVFNEGSWNSTNNPDNTYAYNYEGIQAATYFLEKFPNYASFLKQNRNLITQNDINNYNRDVKSIRALRFENRVLRAYFYFELLKRYGGIPLVKTSLSADSNTHLPRNTVDEVVNYIVSEIDASKDSLITNWGRDFDIGLDGRITKGAALALKSRVLLYAASPLYNPTNDVNKWKAAAEAANELLSLNLYSLDNSYRDLFLGDRTAKSTETFWQFAKVPPMIWKGKTTLLARQEATAASLLHIIW
;
A
#
# COMPACT_ATOMS: atom_id res chain seq x y z
N MET A 1 -77.38 57.91 -17.75
CA MET A 1 -76.86 57.33 -16.49
C MET A 1 -75.36 57.60 -16.42
N ASN A 2 -74.88 58.12 -15.30
CA ASN A 2 -73.76 59.08 -15.18
C ASN A 2 -72.34 58.52 -15.44
N TYR A 3 -71.64 59.10 -16.44
CA TYR A 3 -70.18 58.95 -16.68
C TYR A 3 -69.32 59.34 -15.46
N ARG A 4 -69.87 60.20 -14.57
CA ARG A 4 -69.26 60.57 -13.28
C ARG A 4 -69.15 59.42 -12.28
N LYS A 5 -70.00 58.38 -12.35
CA LYS A 5 -69.90 57.22 -11.45
C LYS A 5 -68.75 56.27 -11.85
N TYR A 6 -68.42 56.20 -13.14
CA TYR A 6 -67.37 55.30 -13.64
C TYR A 6 -65.95 55.81 -13.30
N ILE A 7 -65.74 57.13 -13.39
CA ILE A 7 -64.46 57.77 -13.03
C ILE A 7 -64.19 57.71 -11.51
N ALA A 8 -65.24 57.68 -10.67
CA ALA A 8 -65.11 57.53 -9.22
C ALA A 8 -64.68 56.10 -8.82
N MET A 9 -65.14 55.07 -9.53
CA MET A 9 -64.72 53.68 -9.29
C MET A 9 -63.23 53.45 -9.60
N LEU A 10 -62.73 54.00 -10.71
CA LEU A 10 -61.34 53.81 -11.15
C LEU A 10 -60.29 54.50 -10.27
N LYS A 11 -60.66 55.53 -9.49
CA LYS A 11 -59.75 56.17 -8.52
C LYS A 11 -59.63 55.41 -7.19
N SER A 12 -60.58 54.53 -6.85
CA SER A 12 -60.58 53.81 -5.57
C SER A 12 -59.74 52.53 -5.57
N ASN A 13 -59.36 52.02 -6.75
CA ASN A 13 -58.73 50.73 -6.90
C ASN A 13 -57.28 50.84 -7.42
N LYS A 14 -56.48 51.73 -6.81
CA LYS A 14 -55.03 51.63 -6.92
C LYS A 14 -54.59 50.53 -5.96
N PRO A 15 -54.03 49.39 -6.41
CA PRO A 15 -53.40 48.47 -5.49
C PRO A 15 -52.34 49.25 -4.71
N SER A 16 -52.41 49.20 -3.39
CA SER A 16 -51.51 49.95 -2.52
C SER A 16 -50.06 49.58 -2.89
N ARG A 17 -49.16 50.56 -2.90
CA ARG A 17 -47.73 50.33 -3.22
C ARG A 17 -47.11 49.22 -2.35
N THR A 18 -47.70 48.99 -1.18
CA THR A 18 -47.47 47.88 -0.26
C THR A 18 -47.82 46.49 -0.82
N ILE A 19 -48.91 46.30 -1.58
CA ILE A 19 -49.25 44.99 -2.18
C ILE A 19 -48.28 44.63 -3.31
N PHE A 20 -47.85 45.61 -4.11
CA PHE A 20 -46.85 45.40 -5.14
C PHE A 20 -45.45 45.15 -4.54
N ALA A 21 -45.10 45.87 -3.46
CA ALA A 21 -43.85 45.64 -2.72
C ALA A 21 -43.83 44.26 -2.02
N VAL A 22 -44.95 43.82 -1.42
CA VAL A 22 -45.05 42.49 -0.79
C VAL A 22 -45.02 41.37 -1.84
N SER A 23 -45.59 41.58 -3.02
CA SER A 23 -45.48 40.64 -4.15
C SER A 23 -44.04 40.55 -4.68
N CYS A 24 -43.31 41.67 -4.80
CA CYS A 24 -41.90 41.67 -5.18
C CYS A 24 -40.97 41.06 -4.11
N ILE A 25 -41.29 41.22 -2.82
CA ILE A 25 -40.55 40.58 -1.72
C ILE A 25 -40.85 39.08 -1.68
N ALA A 26 -42.09 38.65 -1.94
CA ALA A 26 -42.46 37.23 -2.03
C ALA A 26 -41.82 36.53 -3.24
N LEU A 27 -41.65 37.23 -4.38
CA LEU A 27 -40.90 36.75 -5.54
C LEU A 27 -39.38 36.77 -5.33
N MET A 28 -38.85 37.68 -4.51
CA MET A 28 -37.43 37.67 -4.11
C MET A 28 -37.11 36.59 -3.07
N SER A 29 -38.05 36.23 -2.19
CA SER A 29 -37.84 35.16 -1.22
C SER A 29 -37.94 33.75 -1.82
N THR A 30 -38.42 33.61 -3.06
CA THR A 30 -38.30 32.36 -3.84
C THR A 30 -36.97 32.21 -4.58
N LEU A 31 -36.09 33.23 -4.55
CA LEU A 31 -34.75 33.20 -5.15
C LEU A 31 -33.62 32.94 -4.14
N ILE A 32 -33.95 32.74 -2.87
CA ILE A 32 -33.01 32.14 -1.91
C ILE A 32 -33.05 30.62 -2.17
N GLY A 33 -32.45 30.24 -3.29
CA GLY A 33 -32.19 28.86 -3.64
C GLY A 33 -31.35 28.24 -2.53
N CYS A 34 -31.96 27.32 -1.80
CA CYS A 34 -31.26 26.40 -0.93
C CYS A 34 -30.26 25.64 -1.81
N ASN A 35 -28.95 25.86 -1.64
CA ASN A 35 -27.87 25.05 -2.24
C ASN A 35 -27.84 23.62 -1.62
N VAL A 36 -29.01 22.99 -1.46
CA VAL A 36 -29.19 21.64 -0.91
C VAL A 36 -29.42 20.62 -2.03
N LEU A 37 -29.46 21.07 -3.28
CA LEU A 37 -29.72 20.24 -4.47
C LEU A 37 -28.65 20.39 -5.56
N ASP A 38 -27.42 20.80 -5.22
CA ASP A 38 -26.27 20.50 -6.09
C ASP A 38 -25.71 19.12 -5.70
N THR A 39 -26.54 18.08 -5.85
CA THR A 39 -26.05 16.70 -5.78
C THR A 39 -25.34 16.41 -7.08
N LYS A 40 -24.13 16.96 -7.22
CA LYS A 40 -23.14 16.28 -8.06
C LYS A 40 -22.96 14.92 -7.40
N GLU A 41 -23.07 13.85 -8.17
CA GLU A 41 -22.44 12.62 -7.74
C GLU A 41 -20.97 12.98 -7.52
N ASP A 42 -20.55 13.04 -6.26
CA ASP A 42 -19.13 13.12 -5.95
C ASP A 42 -18.53 11.79 -6.41
N ILE A 43 -18.01 11.79 -7.64
CA ILE A 43 -17.27 10.66 -8.21
C ILE A 43 -15.99 10.41 -7.39
N TYR A 44 -15.56 11.40 -6.60
CA TYR A 44 -14.36 11.36 -5.77
C TYR A 44 -14.74 11.56 -4.30
N ASP A 45 -14.23 10.70 -3.43
CA ASP A 45 -14.37 10.88 -1.99
C ASP A 45 -13.84 12.27 -1.57
N THR A 46 -14.64 13.02 -0.80
CA THR A 46 -14.18 14.29 -0.25
C THR A 46 -12.98 14.09 0.69
N ASP A 47 -12.15 15.11 0.85
CA ASP A 47 -10.95 15.08 1.71
C ASP A 47 -11.27 14.74 3.18
N GLU A 48 -12.53 14.92 3.60
CA GLU A 48 -13.09 14.56 4.91
C GLU A 48 -13.61 13.10 4.96
N GLN A 49 -14.28 12.62 3.90
CA GLN A 49 -14.67 11.21 3.76
C GLN A 49 -13.45 10.28 3.67
N ILE A 50 -12.41 10.71 2.97
CA ILE A 50 -11.12 10.00 2.87
C ILE A 50 -10.50 9.78 4.26
N LYS A 51 -10.58 10.79 5.13
CA LYS A 51 -9.93 10.75 6.44
C LYS A 51 -10.72 9.94 7.46
N THR A 52 -12.03 9.85 7.33
CA THR A 52 -12.90 9.35 8.41
C THR A 52 -13.37 7.91 8.22
N ASN A 53 -13.19 7.31 7.03
CA ASN A 53 -13.57 5.93 6.74
C ASN A 53 -12.39 4.96 6.88
N TYR A 54 -12.52 3.95 7.76
CA TYR A 54 -11.52 2.89 7.94
C TYR A 54 -11.10 2.23 6.62
N GLN A 55 -12.05 1.91 5.74
CA GLN A 55 -11.74 1.22 4.49
C GLN A 55 -10.83 2.06 3.60
N VAL A 56 -11.08 3.37 3.52
CA VAL A 56 -10.26 4.28 2.74
C VAL A 56 -8.85 4.37 3.31
N LEU A 57 -8.69 4.54 4.63
CA LEU A 57 -7.35 4.50 5.25
C LEU A 57 -6.62 3.18 4.99
N TYR A 58 -7.36 2.06 5.09
CA TYR A 58 -6.82 0.74 4.83
C TYR A 58 -6.34 0.63 3.38
N ASP A 59 -7.14 1.07 2.41
CA ASP A 59 -6.81 1.02 0.99
C ASP A 59 -5.59 1.88 0.64
N PHE A 60 -5.49 3.08 1.23
CA PHE A 60 -4.29 3.92 1.09
C PHE A 60 -3.03 3.24 1.64
N GLY A 61 -3.13 2.60 2.81
CA GLY A 61 -2.00 1.86 3.37
C GLY A 61 -1.71 0.55 2.64
N TYR A 62 -2.71 -0.06 2.00
CA TYR A 62 -2.58 -1.28 1.22
C TYR A 62 -2.04 -1.02 -0.19
N ALA A 63 -2.12 0.22 -0.68
CA ALA A 63 -1.58 0.62 -1.99
C ALA A 63 -0.11 0.20 -2.19
N ALA A 64 0.73 0.28 -1.15
CA ALA A 64 2.10 -0.19 -1.21
C ALA A 64 2.20 -1.71 -1.46
N TYR A 65 1.34 -2.54 -0.86
CA TYR A 65 1.30 -3.99 -1.11
C TYR A 65 0.98 -4.33 -2.58
N THR A 66 0.18 -3.50 -3.26
CA THR A 66 -0.15 -3.72 -4.69
C THR A 66 1.05 -3.57 -5.61
N ARG A 67 2.15 -2.98 -5.11
CA ARG A 67 3.42 -2.80 -5.84
C ARG A 67 4.44 -3.89 -5.54
N LEU A 68 4.06 -4.96 -4.84
CA LEU A 68 4.93 -6.12 -4.68
C LEU A 68 4.97 -6.94 -5.98
N GLN A 69 6.18 -7.18 -6.47
CA GLN A 69 6.40 -7.95 -7.69
C GLN A 69 6.32 -9.45 -7.43
N ASN A 70 5.61 -10.16 -8.31
CA ASN A 70 5.64 -11.61 -8.31
C ASN A 70 6.97 -12.10 -8.91
N ARG A 71 7.77 -12.84 -8.14
CA ARG A 71 9.05 -13.40 -8.62
C ARG A 71 8.92 -14.72 -9.37
N PHE A 72 7.73 -15.30 -9.40
CA PHE A 72 7.43 -16.48 -10.22
C PHE A 72 7.20 -16.13 -11.70
N ASP A 73 7.05 -14.85 -11.98
CA ASP A 73 6.83 -14.29 -13.30
C ASP A 73 7.72 -13.05 -13.44
N ALA A 74 9.03 -13.29 -13.47
CA ALA A 74 10.04 -12.23 -13.39
C ALA A 74 10.39 -11.68 -14.77
N ILE A 75 10.91 -12.52 -15.67
CA ILE A 75 11.25 -12.15 -17.06
C ILE A 75 10.55 -13.14 -17.99
N ASP A 76 9.79 -12.62 -18.97
CA ASP A 76 9.03 -13.41 -19.96
C ASP A 76 8.08 -14.48 -19.38
N GLY A 77 7.44 -14.27 -18.23
CA GLY A 77 6.59 -15.31 -17.65
C GLY A 77 7.33 -16.35 -16.80
N ASN A 78 8.66 -16.25 -16.70
CA ASN A 78 9.49 -17.30 -16.11
C ASN A 78 9.91 -17.00 -14.68
N LEU A 79 10.27 -18.08 -13.96
CA LEU A 79 11.07 -18.00 -12.74
C LEU A 79 12.39 -17.30 -13.04
N PHE A 80 12.88 -16.52 -12.07
CA PHE A 80 14.20 -15.89 -12.19
C PHE A 80 15.35 -16.92 -12.26
N ALA A 81 15.08 -18.19 -11.95
CA ALA A 81 16.01 -19.31 -12.19
C ALA A 81 16.41 -19.48 -13.66
N ALA A 82 15.56 -19.03 -14.61
CA ALA A 82 15.87 -19.09 -16.04
C ALA A 82 16.96 -18.08 -16.47
N VAL A 83 17.31 -17.14 -15.58
CA VAL A 83 18.45 -16.23 -15.77
C VAL A 83 19.66 -16.56 -14.89
N SER A 84 19.69 -17.77 -14.33
CA SER A 84 20.84 -18.34 -13.64
C SER A 84 21.23 -19.68 -14.26
N ASP A 85 22.20 -20.36 -13.68
CA ASP A 85 22.61 -21.72 -14.06
C ASP A 85 21.62 -22.82 -13.59
N GLU A 86 20.48 -22.45 -12.99
CA GLU A 86 19.49 -23.39 -12.47
C GLU A 86 18.48 -23.86 -13.53
N ALA A 87 18.14 -23.03 -14.51
CA ALA A 87 17.16 -23.35 -15.54
C ALA A 87 17.47 -22.63 -16.86
N GLU A 88 16.92 -23.15 -17.97
CA GLU A 88 17.11 -22.60 -19.32
C GLU A 88 15.75 -22.31 -19.95
N TYR A 89 15.57 -21.10 -20.50
CA TYR A 89 14.37 -20.77 -21.27
C TYR A 89 14.60 -21.05 -22.76
N THR A 90 13.79 -21.95 -23.32
CA THR A 90 14.03 -22.53 -24.66
C THR A 90 13.74 -21.59 -25.83
N LEU A 91 13.07 -20.47 -25.60
CA LEU A 91 12.73 -19.53 -26.67
C LEU A 91 13.93 -18.60 -26.96
N SER A 92 14.54 -18.79 -28.14
CA SER A 92 15.73 -18.04 -28.57
C SER A 92 15.55 -16.51 -28.59
N PRO A 93 14.48 -15.91 -29.15
CA PRO A 93 14.32 -14.45 -29.20
C PRO A 93 13.75 -13.85 -27.90
N SER A 94 13.98 -14.45 -26.73
CA SER A 94 13.39 -14.02 -25.46
C SER A 94 14.23 -12.97 -24.73
N ASN A 95 13.60 -12.16 -23.87
CA ASN A 95 14.32 -11.23 -23.00
C ASN A 95 15.17 -11.95 -21.95
N THR A 96 14.81 -13.17 -21.60
CA THR A 96 15.60 -14.08 -20.74
C THR A 96 16.96 -14.33 -21.37
N GLN A 97 17.03 -14.64 -22.68
CA GLN A 97 18.29 -14.81 -23.41
C GLN A 97 19.08 -13.50 -23.49
N VAL A 98 18.41 -12.38 -23.78
CA VAL A 98 19.03 -11.05 -23.78
C VAL A 98 19.69 -10.73 -22.43
N PHE A 99 19.05 -11.11 -21.33
CA PHE A 99 19.59 -10.92 -19.98
C PHE A 99 20.83 -11.80 -19.76
N ASN A 100 20.77 -13.09 -20.11
CA ASN A 100 21.85 -14.07 -19.93
C ASN A 100 23.10 -13.73 -20.76
N GLU A 101 22.91 -13.28 -22.00
CA GLU A 101 24.00 -12.86 -22.88
C GLU A 101 24.66 -11.54 -22.44
N GLY A 102 24.02 -10.78 -21.54
CA GLY A 102 24.46 -9.43 -21.20
C GLY A 102 24.17 -8.39 -22.30
N SER A 103 23.33 -8.74 -23.28
CA SER A 103 22.99 -7.92 -24.46
C SER A 103 21.97 -6.79 -24.15
N TRP A 104 21.95 -6.29 -22.91
CA TRP A 104 21.03 -5.27 -22.40
C TRP A 104 21.74 -3.94 -22.10
N ASN A 105 20.98 -2.85 -22.06
CA ASN A 105 21.49 -1.50 -21.84
C ASN A 105 20.45 -0.62 -21.11
N SER A 106 20.75 0.67 -20.93
CA SER A 106 19.86 1.60 -20.23
C SER A 106 18.48 1.76 -20.87
N THR A 107 18.36 1.53 -22.18
CA THR A 107 17.11 1.66 -22.93
C THR A 107 16.39 0.32 -23.03
N ASN A 108 17.12 -0.78 -23.16
CA ASN A 108 16.59 -2.13 -23.26
C ASN A 108 17.08 -2.98 -22.07
N ASN A 109 16.32 -2.95 -20.97
CA ASN A 109 16.61 -3.72 -19.75
C ASN A 109 15.42 -4.64 -19.42
N PRO A 110 15.59 -5.98 -19.58
CA PRO A 110 14.57 -6.98 -19.26
C PRO A 110 14.03 -6.95 -17.82
N ASP A 111 14.84 -6.50 -16.84
CA ASP A 111 14.48 -6.43 -15.42
C ASP A 111 14.33 -4.97 -14.93
N ASN A 112 13.78 -4.10 -15.79
CA ASN A 112 13.58 -2.70 -15.47
C ASN A 112 12.41 -2.48 -14.49
N THR A 113 12.74 -2.49 -13.20
CA THR A 113 11.78 -2.35 -12.10
C THR A 113 11.93 -1.03 -11.35
N TYR A 114 12.76 -0.10 -11.87
CA TYR A 114 13.13 1.14 -11.19
C TYR A 114 11.91 1.99 -10.82
N ALA A 115 11.11 2.38 -11.82
CA ALA A 115 9.93 3.21 -11.63
C ALA A 115 8.90 2.51 -10.71
N TYR A 116 8.70 1.21 -10.91
CA TYR A 116 7.74 0.42 -10.14
C TYR A 116 8.06 0.38 -8.63
N ASN A 117 9.34 0.23 -8.27
CA ASN A 117 9.76 0.26 -6.86
C ASN A 117 9.64 1.67 -6.27
N TYR A 118 9.97 2.73 -7.01
CA TYR A 118 9.77 4.10 -6.54
C TYR A 118 8.29 4.48 -6.38
N GLU A 119 7.40 3.94 -7.22
CA GLU A 119 5.95 4.06 -7.02
C GLU A 119 5.49 3.40 -5.72
N GLY A 120 6.05 2.23 -5.37
CA GLY A 120 5.82 1.58 -4.07
C GLY A 120 6.32 2.40 -2.88
N ILE A 121 7.53 2.97 -2.99
CA ILE A 121 8.12 3.87 -1.98
C ILE A 121 7.25 5.11 -1.78
N GLN A 122 6.78 5.70 -2.87
CA GLN A 122 5.92 6.88 -2.85
C GLN A 122 4.57 6.56 -2.21
N ALA A 123 3.93 5.44 -2.56
CA ALA A 123 2.67 5.01 -1.95
C ALA A 123 2.82 4.84 -0.42
N ALA A 124 3.88 4.16 0.02
CA ALA A 124 4.15 3.97 1.44
C ALA A 124 4.42 5.29 2.18
N THR A 125 5.23 6.17 1.57
CA THR A 125 5.58 7.47 2.16
C THR A 125 4.36 8.39 2.25
N TYR A 126 3.54 8.43 1.20
CA TYR A 126 2.31 9.21 1.16
C TYR A 126 1.33 8.80 2.28
N PHE A 127 1.12 7.50 2.50
CA PHE A 127 0.27 7.02 3.59
C PHE A 127 0.80 7.44 4.98
N LEU A 128 2.12 7.34 5.18
CA LEU A 128 2.74 7.71 6.44
C LEU A 128 2.57 9.20 6.77
N GLU A 129 2.68 10.07 5.75
CA GLU A 129 2.60 11.54 5.87
C GLU A 129 1.17 12.08 5.89
N LYS A 130 0.25 11.54 5.08
CA LYS A 130 -1.13 12.03 4.99
C LYS A 130 -1.96 11.68 6.24
N PHE A 131 -1.65 10.56 6.91
CA PHE A 131 -2.46 10.04 8.02
C PHE A 131 -1.74 9.89 9.38
N PRO A 132 -1.02 10.91 9.90
CA PRO A 132 -0.31 10.81 11.17
C PRO A 132 -1.27 10.62 12.36
N ASN A 133 -2.46 11.23 12.30
CA ASN A 133 -3.47 11.23 13.37
C ASN A 133 -4.64 10.26 13.10
N TYR A 134 -4.35 9.11 12.49
CA TYR A 134 -5.35 8.10 12.08
C TYR A 134 -6.36 7.73 13.18
N ALA A 135 -5.94 7.61 14.44
CA ALA A 135 -6.82 7.23 15.54
C ALA A 135 -7.91 8.27 15.83
N SER A 136 -7.56 9.56 15.71
CA SER A 136 -8.51 10.66 15.86
C SER A 136 -9.50 10.69 14.71
N PHE A 137 -9.05 10.42 13.48
CA PHE A 137 -9.95 10.41 12.33
C PHE A 137 -10.94 9.23 12.38
N LEU A 138 -10.46 8.03 12.74
CA LEU A 138 -11.32 6.86 12.93
C LEU A 138 -12.38 7.10 14.01
N LYS A 139 -12.06 7.88 15.05
CA LYS A 139 -12.99 8.18 16.14
C LYS A 139 -14.20 9.01 15.68
N GLN A 140 -14.04 9.87 14.67
CA GLN A 140 -15.08 10.81 14.24
C GLN A 140 -16.32 10.10 13.64
N ASN A 141 -16.14 8.95 12.99
CA ASN A 141 -17.21 8.17 12.36
C ASN A 141 -17.54 6.86 13.11
N ARG A 142 -17.26 6.79 14.42
CA ARG A 142 -17.51 5.60 15.22
C ARG A 142 -18.49 5.89 16.34
N ASN A 143 -19.52 5.05 16.42
CA ASN A 143 -20.35 4.97 17.62
C ASN A 143 -19.53 4.28 18.70
N LEU A 144 -19.34 4.89 19.87
CA LEU A 144 -18.56 4.31 20.98
C LEU A 144 -19.44 4.03 22.20
N ILE A 145 -20.73 3.78 21.98
CA ILE A 145 -21.71 3.57 23.05
C ILE A 145 -21.73 2.11 23.49
N THR A 146 -21.68 1.15 22.57
CA THR A 146 -21.71 -0.28 22.92
C THR A 146 -20.30 -0.85 23.07
N GLN A 147 -20.15 -1.86 23.93
CA GLN A 147 -18.87 -2.56 24.08
C GLN A 147 -18.38 -3.18 22.77
N ASN A 148 -19.30 -3.65 21.92
CA ASN A 148 -18.96 -4.20 20.61
C ASN A 148 -18.38 -3.13 19.68
N ASP A 149 -18.95 -1.92 19.67
CA ASP A 149 -18.44 -0.85 18.82
C ASP A 149 -17.07 -0.33 19.31
N ILE A 150 -16.86 -0.28 20.64
CA ILE A 150 -15.56 0.02 21.24
C ILE A 150 -14.52 -1.03 20.84
N ASN A 151 -14.87 -2.31 20.90
CA ASN A 151 -13.98 -3.40 20.50
C ASN A 151 -13.62 -3.31 19.00
N ASN A 152 -14.61 -3.04 18.14
CA ASN A 152 -14.39 -2.84 16.71
C ASN A 152 -13.47 -1.65 16.44
N TYR A 153 -13.71 -0.49 17.06
CA TYR A 153 -12.84 0.68 16.96
C TYR A 153 -11.41 0.37 17.37
N ASN A 154 -11.20 -0.29 18.52
CA ASN A 154 -9.87 -0.64 19.01
C ASN A 154 -9.14 -1.59 18.05
N ARG A 155 -9.84 -2.58 17.48
CA ARG A 155 -9.29 -3.47 16.46
C ARG A 155 -8.86 -2.71 15.22
N ASP A 156 -9.68 -1.79 14.75
CA ASP A 156 -9.42 -1.03 13.52
C ASP A 156 -8.23 -0.07 13.71
N VAL A 157 -8.15 0.60 14.86
CA VAL A 157 -7.00 1.42 15.25
C VAL A 157 -5.73 0.57 15.32
N LYS A 158 -5.79 -0.63 15.91
CA LYS A 158 -4.66 -1.57 15.97
C LYS A 158 -4.22 -2.01 14.56
N SER A 159 -5.17 -2.29 13.66
CA SER A 159 -4.91 -2.69 12.27
C SER A 159 -4.22 -1.58 11.48
N ILE A 160 -4.71 -0.34 11.56
CA ILE A 160 -4.10 0.82 10.88
C ILE A 160 -2.74 1.17 11.50
N ARG A 161 -2.60 1.05 12.83
CA ARG A 161 -1.31 1.22 13.50
C ARG A 161 -0.28 0.24 12.95
N ALA A 162 -0.61 -1.04 12.89
CA ALA A 162 0.26 -2.05 12.31
C ALA A 162 0.58 -1.74 10.83
N LEU A 163 -0.42 -1.34 10.04
CA LEU A 163 -0.26 -0.98 8.63
C LEU A 163 0.75 0.17 8.43
N ARG A 164 0.85 1.11 9.36
CA ARG A 164 1.89 2.17 9.32
C ARG A 164 3.29 1.60 9.47
N PHE A 165 3.50 0.67 10.41
CA PHE A 165 4.81 0.03 10.58
C PHE A 165 5.12 -0.91 9.41
N GLU A 166 4.13 -1.61 8.87
CA GLU A 166 4.28 -2.40 7.66
C GLU A 166 4.70 -1.53 6.47
N ASN A 167 4.14 -0.34 6.29
CA ASN A 167 4.52 0.57 5.21
C ASN A 167 5.98 1.04 5.31
N ARG A 168 6.54 1.20 6.52
CA ARG A 168 7.98 1.45 6.69
C ARG A 168 8.81 0.26 6.21
N VAL A 169 8.38 -0.96 6.52
CA VAL A 169 9.07 -2.19 6.07
C VAL A 169 8.89 -2.41 4.57
N LEU A 170 7.72 -2.14 3.99
CA LEU A 170 7.49 -2.18 2.54
C LEU A 170 8.40 -1.19 1.82
N ARG A 171 8.53 0.03 2.34
CA ARG A 171 9.47 1.01 1.81
C ARG A 171 10.90 0.49 1.86
N ALA A 172 11.32 -0.11 2.97
CA ALA A 172 12.60 -0.80 3.09
C ALA A 172 12.76 -1.95 2.07
N TYR A 173 11.71 -2.73 1.82
CA TYR A 173 11.70 -3.80 0.82
C TYR A 173 11.92 -3.24 -0.59
N PHE A 174 11.20 -2.19 -1.00
CA PHE A 174 11.40 -1.57 -2.31
C PHE A 174 12.80 -0.97 -2.47
N TYR A 175 13.34 -0.38 -1.41
CA TYR A 175 14.74 0.06 -1.41
C TYR A 175 15.73 -1.10 -1.56
N PHE A 176 15.46 -2.24 -0.92
CA PHE A 176 16.27 -3.44 -1.10
C PHE A 176 16.18 -4.00 -2.53
N GLU A 177 15.00 -3.98 -3.14
CA GLU A 177 14.77 -4.39 -4.53
C GLU A 177 15.53 -3.53 -5.54
N LEU A 178 15.70 -2.24 -5.24
CA LEU A 178 16.54 -1.32 -6.01
C LEU A 178 18.03 -1.51 -5.70
N LEU A 179 18.39 -1.68 -4.43
CA LEU A 179 19.76 -1.88 -3.97
C LEU A 179 20.43 -3.05 -4.69
N LYS A 180 19.75 -4.21 -4.78
CA LYS A 180 20.31 -5.41 -5.41
C LYS A 180 20.54 -5.28 -6.93
N ARG A 181 19.89 -4.31 -7.59
CA ARG A 181 20.00 -4.07 -9.04
C ARG A 181 20.94 -2.93 -9.38
N TYR A 182 20.85 -1.85 -8.63
CA TYR A 182 21.48 -0.58 -8.95
C TYR A 182 22.54 -0.19 -7.92
N GLY A 183 22.68 -0.89 -6.79
CA GLY A 183 23.55 -0.48 -5.69
C GLY A 183 23.05 0.80 -5.03
N GLY A 184 23.92 1.81 -4.92
CA GLY A 184 23.52 3.12 -4.40
C GLY A 184 22.38 3.73 -5.23
N ILE A 185 21.42 4.39 -4.59
CA ILE A 185 20.25 4.99 -5.24
C ILE A 185 19.76 6.20 -4.43
N PRO A 186 19.04 7.16 -5.03
CA PRO A 186 18.48 8.28 -4.27
C PRO A 186 17.47 7.86 -3.19
N LEU A 187 17.66 8.32 -1.96
CA LEU A 187 16.72 8.14 -0.86
C LEU A 187 15.66 9.26 -0.85
N VAL A 188 14.42 8.88 -1.11
CA VAL A 188 13.23 9.75 -1.11
C VAL A 188 12.49 9.56 0.21
N LYS A 189 12.71 10.48 1.14
CA LYS A 189 12.16 10.38 2.51
C LYS A 189 10.80 11.07 2.67
N THR A 190 10.43 11.91 1.72
CA THR A 190 9.18 12.70 1.72
C THR A 190 8.34 12.40 0.49
N SER A 191 7.03 12.57 0.57
CA SER A 191 6.18 12.40 -0.61
C SER A 191 6.50 13.47 -1.66
N LEU A 192 6.64 13.03 -2.91
CA LEU A 192 6.84 13.91 -4.06
C LEU A 192 5.50 14.35 -4.65
N SER A 193 5.36 15.64 -4.92
CA SER A 193 4.28 16.27 -5.70
C SER A 193 4.81 16.68 -7.10
N ALA A 194 3.92 17.16 -7.97
CA ALA A 194 4.30 17.64 -9.31
C ALA A 194 5.37 18.73 -9.28
N ASP A 195 5.40 19.55 -8.23
CA ASP A 195 6.35 20.66 -8.06
C ASP A 195 7.61 20.26 -7.27
N SER A 196 7.72 19.01 -6.84
CA SER A 196 8.85 18.56 -6.04
C SER A 196 10.13 18.49 -6.85
N ASN A 197 11.25 18.88 -6.24
CA ASN A 197 12.55 18.70 -6.87
C ASN A 197 12.89 17.20 -6.95
N THR A 198 12.86 16.65 -8.16
CA THR A 198 13.18 15.25 -8.46
C THR A 198 14.66 15.02 -8.76
N HIS A 199 15.47 16.09 -8.84
CA HIS A 199 16.92 15.99 -9.03
C HIS A 199 17.62 15.72 -7.71
N LEU A 200 17.50 14.47 -7.25
CA LEU A 200 18.13 14.00 -6.02
C LEU A 200 19.48 13.35 -6.31
N PRO A 201 20.52 13.62 -5.50
CA PRO A 201 21.80 12.94 -5.64
C PRO A 201 21.65 11.45 -5.30
N ARG A 202 22.49 10.64 -5.92
CA ARG A 202 22.57 9.21 -5.65
C ARG A 202 23.25 9.00 -4.29
N ASN A 203 22.59 8.28 -3.38
CA ASN A 203 23.20 7.87 -2.11
C ASN A 203 24.14 6.67 -2.31
N THR A 204 25.07 6.49 -1.38
CA THR A 204 25.98 5.35 -1.36
C THR A 204 25.26 4.05 -0.99
N VAL A 205 25.87 2.90 -1.29
CA VAL A 205 25.35 1.58 -0.88
C VAL A 205 25.15 1.51 0.63
N ASP A 206 26.15 1.95 1.41
CA ASP A 206 26.08 1.90 2.87
C ASP A 206 24.98 2.83 3.43
N GLU A 207 24.76 4.02 2.83
CA GLU A 207 23.65 4.91 3.21
C GLU A 207 22.28 4.26 2.97
N VAL A 208 22.11 3.56 1.85
CA VAL A 208 20.86 2.87 1.52
C VAL A 208 20.64 1.68 2.45
N VAL A 209 21.67 0.87 2.70
CA VAL A 209 21.62 -0.25 3.65
C VAL A 209 21.26 0.24 5.05
N ASN A 210 21.94 1.28 5.54
CA ASN A 210 21.67 1.86 6.85
C ASN A 210 20.25 2.41 6.95
N TYR A 211 19.74 3.04 5.89
CA TYR A 211 18.36 3.51 5.85
C TYR A 211 17.37 2.35 5.97
N ILE A 212 17.54 1.28 5.17
CA ILE A 212 16.68 0.08 5.21
C ILE A 212 16.67 -0.54 6.60
N VAL A 213 17.85 -0.75 7.19
CA VAL A 213 17.99 -1.33 8.53
C VAL A 213 17.31 -0.44 9.58
N SER A 214 17.51 0.87 9.50
CA SER A 214 16.91 1.82 10.44
C SER A 214 15.38 1.82 10.39
N GLU A 215 14.78 1.68 9.20
CA GLU A 215 13.32 1.62 9.03
C GLU A 215 12.75 0.32 9.61
N ILE A 216 13.48 -0.79 9.48
CA ILE A 216 13.09 -2.08 10.08
C ILE A 216 13.24 -2.04 11.61
N ASP A 217 14.37 -1.55 12.13
CA ASP A 217 14.61 -1.48 13.57
C ASP A 217 13.63 -0.52 14.28
N ALA A 218 13.23 0.57 13.63
CA ALA A 218 12.20 1.47 14.15
C ALA A 218 10.79 0.86 14.15
N SER A 219 10.57 -0.23 13.40
CA SER A 219 9.23 -0.81 13.16
C SER A 219 9.03 -2.17 13.84
N LYS A 220 10.08 -2.98 13.98
CA LYS A 220 10.02 -4.41 14.34
C LYS A 220 9.21 -4.72 15.60
N ASP A 221 9.26 -3.86 16.62
CA ASP A 221 8.58 -4.09 17.90
C ASP A 221 7.11 -3.68 17.91
N SER A 222 6.66 -2.96 16.88
CA SER A 222 5.24 -2.61 16.70
C SER A 222 4.54 -3.45 15.64
N LEU A 223 5.26 -4.36 14.96
CA LEU A 223 4.69 -5.29 14.00
C LEU A 223 3.97 -6.45 14.70
N ILE A 224 2.96 -6.98 14.02
CA ILE A 224 2.23 -8.17 14.47
C ILE A 224 3.09 -9.40 14.25
N THR A 225 3.09 -10.32 15.22
CA THR A 225 3.86 -11.57 15.12
C THR A 225 3.12 -12.65 14.36
N ASN A 226 1.79 -12.74 14.52
CA ASN A 226 0.97 -13.71 13.82
C ASN A 226 -0.43 -13.13 13.58
N TRP A 227 -0.78 -12.87 12.33
CA TRP A 227 -2.07 -12.26 11.96
C TRP A 227 -3.28 -13.16 12.24
N GLY A 228 -3.16 -14.48 12.01
CA GLY A 228 -4.24 -15.43 12.29
C GLY A 228 -4.57 -15.51 13.78
N ARG A 229 -3.55 -15.58 14.65
CA ARG A 229 -3.73 -15.63 16.11
C ARG A 229 -4.13 -14.28 16.70
N ASP A 230 -3.50 -13.18 16.26
CA ASP A 230 -3.59 -11.89 16.94
C ASP A 230 -4.76 -11.01 16.45
N PHE A 231 -5.43 -11.41 15.35
CA PHE A 231 -6.54 -10.67 14.73
C PHE A 231 -7.76 -11.51 14.28
N ASP A 232 -7.71 -12.85 14.28
CA ASP A 232 -8.85 -13.74 13.95
C ASP A 232 -9.52 -13.45 12.59
N ILE A 233 -8.77 -12.83 11.68
CA ILE A 233 -9.22 -12.40 10.35
C ILE A 233 -8.12 -12.80 9.35
N GLY A 234 -8.53 -13.36 8.20
CA GLY A 234 -7.65 -13.70 7.07
C GLY A 234 -6.98 -12.48 6.42
N LEU A 235 -6.10 -11.84 7.19
CA LEU A 235 -5.11 -10.83 6.82
C LEU A 235 -3.76 -11.48 6.48
N ASP A 236 -3.78 -12.79 6.22
CA ASP A 236 -2.66 -13.54 5.66
C ASP A 236 -2.17 -12.83 4.40
N GLY A 237 -0.86 -12.63 4.28
CA GLY A 237 -0.31 -11.77 3.25
C GLY A 237 0.47 -10.56 3.76
N ARG A 238 0.14 -10.09 4.96
CA ARG A 238 0.73 -8.90 5.56
C ARG A 238 2.07 -9.18 6.23
N ILE A 239 2.94 -8.17 6.23
CA ILE A 239 4.24 -8.22 6.89
C ILE A 239 4.06 -8.50 8.38
N THR A 240 4.85 -9.44 8.87
CA THR A 240 4.97 -9.79 10.28
C THR A 240 6.31 -9.31 10.84
N LYS A 241 6.48 -9.39 12.16
CA LYS A 241 7.79 -9.16 12.80
C LYS A 241 8.88 -10.06 12.20
N GLY A 242 8.60 -11.34 11.98
CA GLY A 242 9.58 -12.25 11.38
C GLY A 242 9.89 -11.92 9.94
N ALA A 243 8.89 -11.54 9.13
CA ALA A 243 9.12 -11.05 7.76
C ALA A 243 10.10 -9.86 7.72
N ALA A 244 9.93 -8.89 8.61
CA ALA A 244 10.79 -7.72 8.69
C ALA A 244 12.23 -8.07 9.12
N LEU A 245 12.39 -8.94 10.13
CA LEU A 245 13.71 -9.40 10.55
C LEU A 245 14.41 -10.25 9.48
N ALA A 246 13.65 -11.08 8.75
CA ALA A 246 14.18 -11.87 7.66
C ALA A 246 14.66 -10.97 6.50
N LEU A 247 13.92 -9.90 6.19
CA LEU A 247 14.37 -8.88 5.24
C LEU A 247 15.65 -8.18 5.73
N LYS A 248 15.73 -7.79 7.01
CA LYS A 248 16.93 -7.17 7.60
C LYS A 248 18.15 -8.09 7.48
N SER A 249 18.01 -9.37 7.84
CA SER A 249 19.05 -10.38 7.70
C SER A 249 19.55 -10.47 6.26
N ARG A 250 18.63 -10.56 5.29
CA ARG A 250 18.95 -10.63 3.86
C ARG A 250 19.66 -9.36 3.35
N VAL A 251 19.22 -8.18 3.77
CA VAL A 251 19.86 -6.89 3.40
C VAL A 251 21.30 -6.83 3.90
N LEU A 252 21.52 -7.19 5.17
CA LEU A 252 22.85 -7.20 5.77
C LEU A 252 23.77 -8.26 5.14
N LEU A 253 23.22 -9.42 4.77
CA LEU A 253 23.94 -10.43 4.02
C LEU A 253 24.41 -9.92 2.65
N TYR A 254 23.53 -9.23 1.91
CA TYR A 254 23.92 -8.57 0.66
C TYR A 254 25.01 -7.53 0.90
N ALA A 255 24.89 -6.69 1.94
CA ALA A 255 25.89 -5.69 2.28
C ALA A 255 27.25 -6.30 2.66
N ALA A 256 27.26 -7.52 3.23
CA ALA A 256 28.46 -8.27 3.56
C ALA A 256 29.10 -9.01 2.38
N SER A 257 28.38 -9.17 1.27
CA SER A 257 28.84 -9.89 0.08
C SER A 257 30.11 -9.28 -0.52
N PRO A 258 30.93 -10.06 -1.26
CA PRO A 258 32.17 -9.57 -1.87
C PRO A 258 31.99 -8.33 -2.76
N LEU A 259 30.81 -8.16 -3.37
CA LEU A 259 30.49 -7.02 -4.22
C LEU A 259 30.44 -5.69 -3.44
N TYR A 260 29.91 -5.71 -2.22
CA TYR A 260 29.73 -4.51 -1.37
C TYR A 260 30.66 -4.48 -0.14
N ASN A 261 31.49 -5.52 0.01
CA ASN A 261 32.48 -5.66 1.07
C ASN A 261 33.83 -6.15 0.49
N PRO A 262 34.48 -5.39 -0.40
CA PRO A 262 35.71 -5.83 -1.06
C PRO A 262 36.90 -6.00 -0.10
N THR A 263 36.88 -5.32 1.04
CA THR A 263 37.90 -5.46 2.10
C THR A 263 37.64 -6.65 3.02
N ASN A 264 36.54 -7.39 2.81
CA ASN A 264 36.08 -8.49 3.64
C ASN A 264 36.03 -8.11 5.14
N ASP A 265 35.43 -6.96 5.46
CA ASP A 265 35.21 -6.54 6.83
C ASP A 265 34.29 -7.57 7.54
N VAL A 266 34.86 -8.24 8.54
CA VAL A 266 34.20 -9.28 9.34
C VAL A 266 32.99 -8.72 10.09
N ASN A 267 32.98 -7.42 10.41
CA ASN A 267 31.86 -6.80 11.11
C ASN A 267 30.56 -6.82 10.30
N LYS A 268 30.64 -6.72 8.96
CA LYS A 268 29.45 -6.81 8.09
C LYS A 268 28.85 -8.21 8.13
N TRP A 269 29.69 -9.26 8.10
CA TRP A 269 29.25 -10.66 8.25
C TRP A 269 28.67 -10.94 9.64
N LYS A 270 29.31 -10.40 10.68
CA LYS A 270 28.81 -10.50 12.05
C LYS A 270 27.42 -9.86 12.21
N ALA A 271 27.22 -8.65 11.66
CA ALA A 271 25.92 -7.98 11.70
C ALA A 271 24.82 -8.78 10.99
N ALA A 272 25.13 -9.41 9.85
CA ALA A 272 24.20 -10.30 9.15
C ALA A 272 23.83 -11.53 10.01
N ALA A 273 24.82 -12.18 10.62
CA ALA A 273 24.61 -13.31 11.51
C ALA A 273 23.80 -12.95 12.77
N GLU A 274 24.05 -11.78 13.36
CA GLU A 274 23.28 -11.27 14.50
C GLU A 274 21.82 -11.00 14.14
N ALA A 275 21.55 -10.41 12.97
CA ALA A 275 20.20 -10.19 12.49
C ALA A 275 19.45 -11.50 12.19
N ALA A 276 20.15 -12.51 11.65
CA ALA A 276 19.58 -13.85 11.51
C ALA A 276 19.27 -14.46 12.88
N ASN A 277 20.20 -14.39 13.83
CA ASN A 277 19.98 -14.93 15.18
C ASN A 277 18.83 -14.23 15.91
N GLU A 278 18.62 -12.92 15.70
CA GLU A 278 17.46 -12.17 16.22
C GLU A 278 16.13 -12.77 15.72
N LEU A 279 16.06 -13.14 14.44
CA LEU A 279 14.90 -13.82 13.85
C LEU A 279 14.69 -15.21 14.47
N LEU A 280 15.75 -16.01 14.62
CA LEU A 280 15.67 -17.36 15.18
C LEU A 280 15.25 -17.36 16.64
N SER A 281 15.72 -16.37 17.39
CA SER A 281 15.38 -16.18 18.80
C SER A 281 13.90 -15.90 19.04
N LEU A 282 13.11 -15.58 17.99
CA LEU A 282 11.65 -15.48 18.13
C LEU A 282 10.99 -16.81 18.51
N ASN A 283 11.60 -17.95 18.16
CA ASN A 283 11.03 -19.29 18.40
C ASN A 283 9.59 -19.46 17.87
N LEU A 284 9.25 -18.75 16.78
CA LEU A 284 7.94 -18.79 16.14
C LEU A 284 7.90 -19.67 14.88
N TYR A 285 9.06 -20.03 14.34
CA TYR A 285 9.20 -20.65 13.03
C TYR A 285 9.90 -22.00 13.14
N SER A 286 9.48 -22.95 12.31
CA SER A 286 10.10 -24.28 12.18
C SER A 286 9.93 -24.79 10.76
N LEU A 287 10.91 -25.57 10.29
CA LEU A 287 10.88 -26.20 8.97
C LEU A 287 9.64 -27.09 8.82
N ASP A 288 9.08 -27.09 7.61
CA ASP A 288 7.95 -27.95 7.29
C ASP A 288 8.42 -29.42 7.19
N ASN A 289 7.61 -30.34 7.70
CA ASN A 289 7.90 -31.77 7.66
C ASN A 289 7.81 -32.36 6.23
N SER A 290 7.23 -31.63 5.28
CA SER A 290 7.09 -32.08 3.89
C SER A 290 7.54 -30.99 2.92
N TYR A 291 8.75 -31.15 2.38
CA TYR A 291 9.27 -30.27 1.34
C TYR A 291 8.35 -30.23 0.11
N ARG A 292 7.87 -31.39 -0.37
CA ARG A 292 6.99 -31.47 -1.55
C ARG A 292 5.70 -30.69 -1.32
N ASP A 293 5.05 -30.92 -0.19
CA ASP A 293 3.73 -30.35 0.04
C ASP A 293 3.81 -28.84 0.31
N LEU A 294 4.97 -28.33 0.72
CA LEU A 294 5.19 -26.90 0.94
C LEU A 294 4.83 -26.08 -0.29
N PHE A 295 5.01 -26.64 -1.49
CA PHE A 295 4.74 -25.97 -2.77
C PHE A 295 3.38 -26.33 -3.38
N LEU A 296 2.52 -27.05 -2.65
CA LEU A 296 1.22 -27.51 -3.14
C LEU A 296 0.05 -26.87 -2.38
N GLY A 297 -0.94 -26.39 -3.13
CA GLY A 297 -2.18 -25.85 -2.57
C GLY A 297 -1.93 -24.62 -1.68
N ASP A 298 -2.51 -24.63 -0.48
CA ASP A 298 -2.40 -23.54 0.50
C ASP A 298 -1.43 -23.84 1.65
N ARG A 299 -0.63 -24.92 1.54
CA ARG A 299 0.26 -25.33 2.63
C ARG A 299 1.32 -24.27 2.94
N THR A 300 1.88 -23.61 1.94
CA THR A 300 2.83 -22.51 2.15
C THR A 300 2.29 -21.46 3.11
N ALA A 301 1.02 -21.06 2.92
CA ALA A 301 0.40 -20.01 3.72
C ALA A 301 0.15 -20.44 5.17
N LYS A 302 0.04 -21.74 5.40
CA LYS A 302 -0.21 -22.34 6.72
C LYS A 302 1.06 -22.84 7.41
N SER A 303 2.16 -22.96 6.66
CA SER A 303 3.41 -23.50 7.18
C SER A 303 4.05 -22.54 8.15
N THR A 304 4.60 -23.10 9.23
CA THR A 304 5.42 -22.38 10.21
C THR A 304 6.81 -22.02 9.68
N GLU A 305 7.17 -22.49 8.47
CA GLU A 305 8.43 -22.14 7.82
C GLU A 305 8.35 -20.77 7.12
N THR A 306 7.15 -20.38 6.68
CA THR A 306 6.95 -19.19 5.86
C THR A 306 7.02 -17.92 6.71
N PHE A 307 8.09 -17.12 6.55
CA PHE A 307 8.18 -15.80 7.20
C PHE A 307 7.20 -14.80 6.60
N TRP A 308 7.06 -14.83 5.27
CA TRP A 308 6.18 -13.95 4.52
C TRP A 308 5.78 -14.58 3.20
N GLN A 309 4.50 -14.42 2.86
CA GLN A 309 3.90 -14.70 1.57
C GLN A 309 2.90 -13.58 1.33
N PHE A 310 2.66 -13.20 0.07
CA PHE A 310 1.55 -12.32 -0.30
C PHE A 310 0.77 -12.92 -1.46
N ALA A 311 -0.55 -12.84 -1.39
CA ALA A 311 -1.43 -13.31 -2.46
C ALA A 311 -1.66 -12.17 -3.45
N LYS A 312 -1.34 -12.39 -4.73
CA LYS A 312 -1.84 -11.53 -5.80
C LYS A 312 -3.33 -11.83 -5.96
N VAL A 313 -4.19 -10.99 -5.39
CA VAL A 313 -5.62 -11.03 -5.74
C VAL A 313 -5.70 -10.69 -7.23
N PRO A 314 -6.29 -11.54 -8.10
CA PRO A 314 -6.47 -11.19 -9.50
C PRO A 314 -7.21 -9.84 -9.59
N PRO A 315 -6.94 -9.01 -10.63
CA PRO A 315 -7.63 -7.74 -10.78
C PRO A 315 -9.13 -7.97 -10.68
N MET A 316 -9.79 -7.14 -9.88
CA MET A 316 -11.22 -7.25 -9.60
C MET A 316 -11.99 -7.06 -10.90
N ILE A 317 -12.28 -8.16 -11.61
CA ILE A 317 -13.21 -8.13 -12.74
C ILE A 317 -14.57 -7.88 -12.13
N TRP A 318 -15.09 -6.66 -12.31
CA TRP A 318 -16.44 -6.30 -11.88
C TRP A 318 -17.45 -7.08 -12.72
N LYS A 319 -17.67 -8.35 -12.38
CA LYS A 319 -18.84 -9.12 -12.80
C LYS A 319 -19.85 -8.98 -11.66
N GLY A 320 -20.93 -8.27 -11.95
CA GLY A 320 -21.95 -7.92 -10.97
C GLY A 320 -22.38 -9.08 -10.07
N LYS A 321 -22.59 -8.75 -8.79
CA LYS A 321 -23.25 -9.57 -7.75
C LYS A 321 -22.72 -11.00 -7.57
N THR A 322 -21.54 -11.17 -6.96
CA THR A 322 -21.30 -12.18 -5.91
C THR A 322 -19.92 -11.97 -5.27
N THR A 323 -19.88 -11.36 -4.08
CA THR A 323 -18.66 -11.00 -3.34
C THR A 323 -18.10 -12.13 -2.45
N LEU A 324 -18.52 -13.38 -2.63
CA LEU A 324 -18.10 -14.49 -1.74
C LEU A 324 -17.35 -15.64 -2.43
N LEU A 325 -17.28 -15.68 -3.76
CA LEU A 325 -16.67 -16.82 -4.47
C LEU A 325 -15.27 -16.53 -5.06
N ALA A 326 -14.86 -15.27 -5.16
CA ALA A 326 -13.51 -14.92 -5.63
C ALA A 326 -12.39 -15.21 -4.62
N ARG A 327 -12.72 -15.62 -3.39
CA ARG A 327 -11.73 -15.97 -2.35
C ARG A 327 -11.28 -17.43 -2.40
N GLN A 328 -12.01 -18.30 -3.11
CA GLN A 328 -11.71 -19.73 -3.22
C GLN A 328 -10.79 -20.06 -4.41
N GLU A 329 -10.69 -19.16 -5.39
CA GLU A 329 -9.85 -19.30 -6.59
C GLU A 329 -8.58 -18.44 -6.52
N ALA A 330 -8.02 -18.25 -5.32
CA ALA A 330 -6.62 -17.84 -5.18
C ALA A 330 -5.73 -19.05 -5.51
N THR A 331 -5.71 -19.45 -6.77
CA THR A 331 -4.81 -20.47 -7.31
C THR A 331 -3.38 -19.96 -7.21
N ALA A 332 -2.69 -20.40 -6.16
CA ALA A 332 -1.28 -20.84 -6.11
C ALA A 332 -0.21 -20.11 -6.97
N ALA A 333 -0.35 -18.82 -7.26
CA ALA A 333 0.55 -18.13 -8.20
C ALA A 333 0.99 -16.75 -7.71
N SER A 334 1.72 -16.72 -6.60
CA SER A 334 2.78 -15.72 -6.35
C SER A 334 3.49 -16.06 -5.05
N LEU A 335 4.62 -16.77 -5.14
CA LEU A 335 5.37 -17.21 -3.98
C LEU A 335 6.63 -16.34 -3.90
N LEU A 336 6.71 -15.40 -2.96
CA LEU A 336 8.01 -14.82 -2.58
C LEU A 336 8.41 -15.49 -1.28
N HIS A 337 9.16 -16.57 -1.41
CA HIS A 337 9.75 -17.24 -0.26
C HIS A 337 10.94 -16.42 0.23
N ILE A 338 10.83 -15.85 1.42
CA ILE A 338 12.02 -15.71 2.24
C ILE A 338 12.18 -17.06 2.93
N ILE A 339 12.72 -18.05 2.21
CA ILE A 339 13.23 -19.28 2.82
C ILE A 339 14.74 -19.05 3.04
N TRP A 340 15.23 -19.71 4.08
CA TRP A 340 16.62 -19.74 4.55
C TRP A 340 17.69 -19.73 3.48
#